data_AF-A0A935L6T7-F1
#
_entry.id   AF-A0A935L6T7-F1
#
_cell.length_a   1.000
_cell.length_b   1.000
_cell.length_c   1.000
_cell.angle_alpha   90.00
_cell.angle_beta   90.00
_cell.angle_gamma   90.00
#
_symmetry.space_group_name_H-M   'P 1'
#
loop_
_entity.id
_entity.type
_entity.pdbx_description
1 polymer ?
#
loop_
_entity_poly.entity_id
_entity_poly.type
_entity_poly.pdbx_seq_one_letter_code
_entity_poly.pdbx_strand_id
1 'polypeptide(L)'
;MKFFDEARIEVIAGDGGDGSAHFRREKFVPRGGPDGGDGGRGGSILAVADTNLNTLIDYRYTRIFRAKHGDAGSGRDRNGRGAEDVILRVPVGTVIRDADTGETIADLARDGDQATLAAGGKGGLGNLNFKSSTNRAPRQFTPGAEGERRNLEMELRVLADVGLAGMPNAGKSTLVRAVSAARPKVADYPFTTLNPSLGVVRVDMNRSFVIADIPGLIEGAAEGAGLGHQFLRHLQRTKLILQLVDFAPFDEAVDPAKEARAIAQELKKYDPGLHRKPRWLVLNKADLLDSAERDKRARAFVKKIAWKGPWFLVSAVKGEGTRELCFAIMEFLEAKRRA
;
A
#
# COMPACT_ATOMS: atom_id res chain seq x y z
N MET A 1 4.75 -17.93 2.24
CA MET A 1 5.92 -17.06 1.92
C MET A 1 5.40 -15.71 1.40
N LYS A 2 5.41 -14.70 2.27
CA LYS A 2 4.34 -13.68 2.40
C LYS A 2 4.23 -12.59 1.32
N PHE A 3 2.98 -12.35 0.94
CA PHE A 3 2.33 -11.43 0.00
C PHE A 3 2.76 -9.94 0.10
N PHE A 4 2.72 -9.12 -0.97
CA PHE A 4 3.13 -7.67 -0.93
C PHE A 4 2.07 -6.75 -0.30
N ASP A 5 0.90 -7.31 -0.10
CA ASP A 5 -0.25 -6.91 0.69
C ASP A 5 -0.09 -7.24 2.18
N GLU A 6 1.00 -7.92 2.58
CA GLU A 6 1.29 -8.18 3.99
C GLU A 6 2.61 -7.53 4.43
N ALA A 7 2.62 -6.90 5.60
CA ALA A 7 3.83 -6.43 6.25
C ALA A 7 3.77 -6.67 7.76
N ARG A 8 4.93 -6.97 8.36
CA ARG A 8 5.09 -7.06 9.81
C ARG A 8 6.06 -5.99 10.27
N ILE A 9 5.61 -5.19 11.22
CA ILE A 9 6.37 -4.08 11.78
C ILE A 9 6.33 -4.12 13.30
N GLU A 10 7.37 -3.58 13.93
CA GLU A 10 7.44 -3.30 15.35
C GLU A 10 7.25 -1.79 15.53
N VAL A 11 6.26 -1.41 16.33
CA VAL A 11 6.00 -0.02 16.70
C VAL A 11 6.32 0.19 18.17
N ILE A 12 7.11 1.22 18.46
CA ILE A 12 7.55 1.59 19.81
C ILE A 12 7.20 3.08 20.01
N ALA A 13 6.15 3.35 20.78
CA ALA A 13 5.81 4.71 21.16
C ALA A 13 6.84 5.28 22.15
N GLY A 14 6.88 6.61 22.25
CA GLY A 14 7.74 7.29 23.19
C GLY A 14 7.22 7.14 24.61
N ASP A 15 8.11 6.88 25.56
CA ASP A 15 7.81 6.98 26.99
C ASP A 15 7.56 8.44 27.39
N GLY A 16 6.75 8.65 28.43
CA GLY A 16 6.57 9.96 29.03
C GLY A 16 7.83 10.42 29.75
N GLY A 17 8.04 11.74 29.80
CA GLY A 17 9.12 12.31 30.61
C GLY A 17 8.80 12.22 32.09
N ASP A 18 9.83 12.19 32.93
CA ASP A 18 9.67 12.16 34.38
C ASP A 18 9.24 13.52 34.94
N GLY A 19 8.44 13.50 36.01
CA GLY A 19 8.22 14.69 36.83
C GLY A 19 9.49 15.06 37.62
N SER A 20 9.60 16.31 38.05
CA SER A 20 10.74 16.76 38.85
C SER A 20 10.39 16.97 40.31
N ALA A 21 11.25 16.55 41.23
CA ALA A 21 11.20 16.94 42.64
C ALA A 21 12.20 18.06 42.91
N HIS A 22 11.85 19.29 42.54
CA HIS A 22 12.69 20.47 42.73
C HIS A 22 12.11 21.40 43.81
N PHE A 23 13.00 22.16 44.45
CA PHE A 23 12.63 23.18 45.43
C PHE A 23 13.28 24.51 45.08
N ARG A 24 12.52 25.59 45.22
CA ARG A 24 13.00 26.93 44.93
C ARG A 24 14.14 27.30 45.88
N ARG A 25 15.26 27.76 45.32
CA ARG A 25 16.44 28.22 46.08
C ARG A 25 16.75 29.67 45.73
N GLU A 26 16.62 30.56 46.70
CA GLU A 26 16.90 31.99 46.57
C GLU A 26 17.77 32.45 47.76
N LYS A 27 18.67 33.40 47.51
CA LYS A 27 19.69 33.84 48.48
C LYS A 27 19.12 34.29 49.84
N PHE A 28 17.90 34.83 49.85
CA PHE A 28 17.24 35.37 51.04
C PHE A 28 16.01 34.56 51.49
N VAL A 29 15.79 33.37 50.91
CA VAL A 29 14.66 32.49 51.26
C VAL A 29 15.21 31.17 51.81
N PRO A 30 15.21 30.99 53.15
CA PRO A 30 15.81 29.80 53.78
C PRO A 30 15.17 28.47 53.36
N ARG A 31 13.86 28.47 53.05
CA ARG A 31 13.09 27.30 52.61
C ARG A 31 12.09 27.71 51.53
N GLY A 32 12.48 27.58 50.27
CA GLY A 32 11.54 27.76 49.16
C GLY A 32 10.54 26.61 49.05
N GLY A 33 9.37 26.92 48.49
CA GLY A 33 8.35 25.91 48.18
C GLY A 33 8.80 24.94 47.08
N PRO A 34 8.04 23.84 46.88
CA PRO A 34 8.24 22.97 45.72
C PRO A 34 8.02 23.78 44.42
N ASP A 35 8.83 23.50 43.41
CA ASP A 35 8.78 24.13 42.09
C ASP A 35 9.24 23.17 40.98
N GLY A 36 9.07 21.85 41.18
CA GLY A 36 9.32 20.87 40.14
C GLY A 36 8.15 20.75 39.18
N GLY A 37 8.43 20.95 37.89
CA GLY A 37 7.44 20.79 36.82
C GLY A 37 7.16 19.33 36.44
N ASP A 38 6.14 19.15 35.62
CA ASP A 38 5.67 17.87 35.10
C ASP A 38 6.47 17.43 33.87
N GLY A 39 6.54 16.13 33.62
CA GLY A 39 7.13 15.57 32.42
C GLY A 39 6.23 15.73 31.19
N GLY A 40 6.85 15.77 30.01
CA GLY A 40 6.16 15.83 28.73
C GLY A 40 5.58 14.47 28.33
N ARG A 41 4.53 14.50 27.48
CA ARG A 41 3.98 13.28 26.87
C ARG A 41 4.96 12.71 25.82
N GLY A 42 5.11 11.39 25.79
CA GLY A 42 5.83 10.73 24.69
C GLY A 42 5.06 10.74 23.37
N GLY A 43 5.77 10.65 22.25
CA GLY A 43 5.15 10.63 20.93
C GLY A 43 4.38 9.34 20.67
N SER A 44 3.18 9.44 20.10
CA SER A 44 2.40 8.31 19.61
C SER A 44 2.87 7.86 18.22
N ILE A 45 2.50 6.63 17.86
CA ILE A 45 2.59 6.15 16.48
C ILE A 45 1.18 6.02 15.93
N LEU A 46 0.90 6.72 14.84
CA LEU A 46 -0.39 6.79 14.17
C LEU A 46 -0.29 6.16 12.78
N ALA A 47 -1.31 5.43 12.36
CA ALA A 47 -1.50 5.05 10.97
C ALA A 47 -2.48 6.02 10.30
N VAL A 48 -2.19 6.42 9.07
CA VAL A 48 -3.07 7.26 8.25
C VAL A 48 -3.25 6.61 6.88
N ALA A 49 -4.49 6.42 6.48
CA ALA A 49 -4.84 5.92 5.16
C ALA A 49 -4.55 6.98 4.10
N ASP A 50 -3.83 6.60 3.05
CA ASP A 50 -3.49 7.49 1.94
C ASP A 50 -3.80 6.81 0.60
N THR A 51 -4.68 7.44 -0.17
CA THR A 51 -5.05 7.01 -1.52
C THR A 51 -3.90 7.03 -2.52
N ASN A 52 -2.81 7.74 -2.24
CA ASN A 52 -1.62 7.78 -3.09
C ASN A 52 -0.78 6.51 -2.99
N LEU A 53 -0.89 5.79 -1.87
CA LEU A 53 -0.16 4.54 -1.62
C LEU A 53 -0.99 3.34 -2.07
N ASN A 54 -0.32 2.39 -2.73
CA ASN A 54 -0.94 1.18 -3.28
C ASN A 54 -0.42 -0.12 -2.68
N THR A 55 0.73 -0.08 -2.01
CA THR A 55 1.39 -1.29 -1.51
C THR A 55 1.98 -1.06 -0.13
N LEU A 56 2.19 -2.14 0.63
CA LEU A 56 2.85 -2.12 1.94
C LEU A 56 4.35 -2.43 1.83
N ILE A 57 4.95 -2.25 0.64
CA ILE A 57 6.32 -2.69 0.37
C ILE A 57 7.35 -1.94 1.22
N ASP A 58 7.12 -0.66 1.50
CA ASP A 58 8.05 0.18 2.27
C ASP A 58 8.25 -0.34 3.70
N TYR A 59 7.18 -0.89 4.29
CA TYR A 59 7.17 -1.50 5.62
C TYR A 59 7.92 -2.83 5.70
N ARG A 60 8.36 -3.38 4.56
CA ARG A 60 9.22 -4.58 4.54
C ARG A 60 10.68 -4.24 4.69
N TYR A 61 11.09 -3.06 4.21
CA TYR A 61 12.45 -2.56 4.30
C TYR A 61 12.69 -1.93 5.67
N THR A 62 11.78 -1.06 6.12
CA THR A 62 11.82 -0.48 7.46
C THR A 62 10.82 -1.22 8.34
N ARG A 63 11.33 -2.02 9.29
CA ARG A 63 10.49 -2.85 10.16
C ARG A 63 10.26 -2.27 11.55
N ILE A 64 11.09 -1.33 12.01
CA ILE A 64 11.02 -0.78 13.36
C ILE A 64 10.73 0.72 13.27
N PHE A 65 9.65 1.15 13.91
CA PHE A 65 9.26 2.56 13.99
C PHE A 65 9.26 3.00 15.45
N ARG A 66 10.03 4.04 15.76
CA ARG A 66 10.21 4.57 17.11
C ARG A 66 9.79 6.03 17.16
N ALA A 67 8.88 6.35 18.08
CA ALA A 67 8.56 7.74 18.42
C ALA A 67 9.51 8.27 19.51
N LYS A 68 9.61 9.61 19.63
CA LYS A 68 10.49 10.25 20.62
C LYS A 68 9.86 10.23 22.02
N HIS A 69 10.69 10.13 23.05
CA HIS A 69 10.28 10.27 24.45
C HIS A 69 9.92 11.73 24.77
N GLY A 70 9.05 11.93 25.76
CA GLY A 70 8.77 13.26 26.31
C GLY A 70 9.95 13.77 27.14
N ASP A 71 10.15 15.09 27.17
CA ASP A 71 11.21 15.68 28.00
C ASP A 71 10.83 15.63 29.49
N ALA A 72 11.82 15.54 30.38
CA ALA A 72 11.58 15.59 31.81
C ALA A 72 11.17 17.00 32.27
N GLY A 73 10.38 17.06 33.33
CA GLY A 73 10.10 18.30 34.06
C GLY A 73 11.37 18.84 34.72
N SER A 74 11.41 20.14 35.00
CA SER A 74 12.54 20.76 35.67
C SER A 74 12.11 21.80 36.70
N GLY A 75 13.08 22.28 37.49
CA GLY A 75 12.84 23.33 38.47
C GLY A 75 12.30 24.62 37.85
N ARG A 76 11.80 25.50 38.72
CA ARG A 76 11.08 26.73 38.39
C ARG A 76 9.75 26.50 37.67
N ASP A 77 9.06 25.43 38.04
CA ASP A 77 7.74 25.06 37.52
C ASP A 77 7.74 24.94 35.99
N ARG A 78 8.81 24.33 35.45
CA ARG A 78 9.00 24.18 34.00
C ARG A 78 8.65 22.77 33.57
N ASN A 79 7.52 22.64 32.91
CA ASN A 79 7.06 21.37 32.36
C ASN A 79 7.89 20.95 31.15
N GLY A 80 8.12 19.64 31.03
CA GLY A 80 8.78 19.03 29.90
C GLY A 80 7.95 19.14 28.62
N ARG A 81 8.62 19.31 27.48
CA ARG A 81 7.97 19.36 26.17
C ARG A 81 7.46 17.97 25.78
N GLY A 82 6.25 17.92 25.23
CA GLY A 82 5.73 16.71 24.60
C GLY A 82 6.45 16.40 23.29
N ALA A 83 6.68 15.13 23.02
CA ALA A 83 7.26 14.67 21.77
C ALA A 83 6.24 14.67 20.61
N GLU A 84 6.79 14.81 19.40
CA GLU A 84 6.00 14.74 18.16
C GLU A 84 5.63 13.29 17.82
N ASP A 85 4.42 13.11 17.31
CA ASP A 85 3.91 11.81 16.88
C ASP A 85 4.56 11.37 15.55
N VAL A 86 4.70 10.05 15.36
CA VAL A 86 5.16 9.45 14.11
C VAL A 86 3.97 8.97 13.30
N ILE A 87 3.88 9.44 12.05
CA ILE A 87 2.78 9.10 11.14
C ILE A 87 3.24 8.06 10.13
N LEU A 88 2.61 6.88 10.16
CA LEU A 88 2.79 5.80 9.20
C LEU A 88 1.68 5.89 8.15
N ARG A 89 2.04 6.21 6.90
CA ARG A 89 1.06 6.30 5.80
C ARG A 89 0.87 4.93 5.17
N VAL A 90 -0.36 4.44 5.12
CA VAL A 90 -0.69 3.11 4.58
C VAL A 90 -1.73 3.22 3.46
N PRO A 91 -1.75 2.28 2.49
CA PRO A 91 -2.79 2.25 1.48
C PRO A 91 -4.20 2.15 2.07
N VAL A 92 -5.18 2.72 1.39
CA VAL A 92 -6.60 2.56 1.75
C VAL A 92 -7.02 1.08 1.63
N GLY A 93 -7.74 0.59 2.64
CA GLY A 93 -8.14 -0.82 2.78
C GLY A 93 -7.11 -1.67 3.54
N THR A 94 -6.15 -1.04 4.22
CA THR A 94 -5.22 -1.72 5.12
C THR A 94 -5.90 -2.05 6.44
N VAL A 95 -5.87 -3.33 6.80
CA VAL A 95 -6.25 -3.87 8.10
C VAL A 95 -4.99 -4.07 8.92
N ILE A 96 -4.98 -3.58 10.15
CA ILE A 96 -3.84 -3.66 11.04
C ILE A 96 -4.26 -4.48 12.26
N ARG A 97 -3.52 -5.56 12.52
CA ARG A 97 -3.76 -6.47 13.63
C ARG A 97 -2.54 -6.53 14.54
N ASP A 98 -2.78 -6.79 15.80
CA ASP A 98 -1.72 -7.18 16.72
C ASP A 98 -1.21 -8.57 16.34
N ALA A 99 0.10 -8.71 16.17
CA ALA A 99 0.72 -9.97 15.74
C ALA A 99 0.76 -11.02 16.85
N ASP A 100 0.69 -10.59 18.11
CA ASP A 100 0.77 -11.46 19.28
C ASP A 100 -0.63 -11.91 19.73
N THR A 101 -1.63 -11.02 19.70
CA THR A 101 -3.02 -11.35 20.10
C THR A 101 -3.96 -11.71 18.94
N GLY A 102 -3.63 -11.29 17.71
CA GLY A 102 -4.50 -11.43 16.55
C GLY A 102 -5.69 -10.45 16.50
N GLU A 103 -5.81 -9.58 17.50
CA GLU A 103 -6.86 -8.56 17.58
C GLU A 103 -6.72 -7.53 16.45
N THR A 104 -7.84 -7.13 15.85
CA THR A 104 -7.83 -6.07 14.83
C THR A 104 -7.81 -4.71 15.52
N ILE A 105 -6.69 -3.99 15.39
CA ILE A 105 -6.50 -2.66 15.97
C ILE A 105 -7.17 -1.60 15.10
N ALA A 106 -7.06 -1.73 13.77
CA ALA A 106 -7.62 -0.77 12.84
C ALA A 106 -8.01 -1.40 11.50
N ASP A 107 -9.08 -0.86 10.90
CA ASP A 107 -9.48 -1.13 9.51
C ASP A 107 -9.63 0.23 8.82
N LEU A 108 -8.63 0.58 8.00
CA LEU A 108 -8.50 1.91 7.40
C LEU A 108 -9.15 1.91 6.03
N ALA A 109 -10.48 2.00 6.00
CA ALA A 109 -11.28 1.76 4.80
C ALA A 109 -11.42 2.98 3.87
N ARG A 110 -11.21 4.20 4.38
CA ARG A 110 -11.36 5.45 3.62
C ARG A 110 -10.08 6.28 3.65
N ASP A 111 -9.94 7.14 2.65
CA ASP A 111 -8.83 8.10 2.60
C ASP A 111 -8.83 9.01 3.83
N GLY A 112 -7.66 9.22 4.42
CA GLY A 112 -7.50 10.04 5.61
C GLY A 112 -7.98 9.42 6.91
N ASP A 113 -8.51 8.18 6.91
CA ASP A 113 -8.80 7.46 8.15
C ASP A 113 -7.53 7.36 8.99
N GLN A 114 -7.64 7.63 10.29
CA GLN A 114 -6.51 7.61 11.22
C GLN A 114 -6.77 6.64 12.35
N ALA A 115 -5.73 5.92 12.77
CA ALA A 115 -5.78 5.06 13.94
C ALA A 115 -4.50 5.18 14.77
N THR A 116 -4.63 5.15 16.10
CA THR A 116 -3.48 5.08 16.99
C THR A 116 -3.01 3.63 17.08
N LEU A 117 -1.79 3.38 16.63
CA LEU A 117 -1.19 2.04 16.64
C LEU A 117 -0.51 1.74 17.97
N ALA A 118 0.17 2.75 18.51
CA ALA A 118 0.81 2.70 19.82
C ALA A 118 0.70 4.09 20.47
N ALA A 119 0.10 4.14 21.66
CA ALA A 119 -0.06 5.35 22.43
C ALA A 119 1.25 5.74 23.15
N GLY A 120 1.65 7.01 23.02
CA GLY A 120 2.75 7.57 23.79
C GLY A 120 2.45 7.63 25.29
N GLY A 121 3.48 7.40 26.09
CA GLY A 121 3.43 7.42 27.54
C GLY A 121 3.02 8.78 28.08
N LYS A 122 2.24 8.78 29.16
CA LYS A 122 1.87 10.00 29.89
C LYS A 122 3.06 10.55 30.66
N GLY A 123 3.22 11.86 30.68
CA GLY A 123 4.24 12.53 31.49
C GLY A 123 4.01 12.32 32.99
N GLY A 124 5.10 12.23 33.74
CA GLY A 124 5.10 12.10 35.18
C GLY A 124 4.77 13.44 35.87
N LEU A 125 4.21 13.35 37.08
CA LEU A 125 3.85 14.51 37.89
C LEU A 125 5.05 14.96 38.72
N GLY A 126 5.38 16.24 38.63
CA GLY A 126 6.34 16.91 39.50
C GLY A 126 5.81 17.06 40.92
N ASN A 127 6.71 17.44 41.84
CA ASN A 127 6.35 17.55 43.24
C ASN A 127 5.32 18.65 43.54
N LEU A 128 5.17 19.63 42.66
CA LEU A 128 4.17 20.69 42.80
C LEU A 128 2.73 20.13 42.88
N ASN A 129 2.43 19.07 42.14
CA ASN A 129 1.12 18.41 42.12
C ASN A 129 0.74 17.69 43.42
N PHE A 130 1.73 17.37 44.27
CA PHE A 130 1.52 16.68 45.55
C PHE A 130 1.38 17.64 46.74
N LYS A 131 1.37 18.95 46.48
CA LYS A 131 1.28 19.98 47.51
C LYS A 131 -0.15 20.07 48.05
N SER A 132 -0.31 19.96 49.37
CA SER A 132 -1.59 20.13 50.05
C SER A 132 -1.44 21.00 51.31
N SER A 133 -2.56 21.33 51.96
CA SER A 133 -2.55 22.09 53.23
C SER A 133 -1.75 21.39 54.33
N THR A 134 -1.74 20.05 54.32
CA THR A 134 -1.01 19.18 55.23
C THR A 134 0.38 18.80 54.71
N ASN A 135 0.57 18.69 53.39
CA ASN A 135 1.85 18.38 52.74
C ASN A 135 2.41 19.59 51.98
N ARG A 136 3.07 20.51 52.70
CA ARG A 136 3.54 21.79 52.12
C ARG A 136 4.85 21.70 51.34
N ALA A 137 5.64 20.65 51.55
CA ALA A 137 6.96 20.45 50.93
C ALA A 137 7.13 19.00 50.41
N PRO A 138 6.26 18.55 49.49
CA PRO A 138 6.34 17.22 48.89
C PRO A 138 7.69 17.00 48.22
N ARG A 139 8.30 15.85 48.49
CA ARG A 139 9.50 15.34 47.78
C ARG A 139 9.15 14.25 46.77
N GLN A 140 7.86 13.93 46.66
CA GLN A 140 7.35 12.90 45.77
C GLN A 140 7.25 13.47 44.37
N PHE A 141 7.60 12.67 43.38
CA PHE A 141 7.33 12.87 41.96
C PHE A 141 6.99 11.51 41.37
N THR A 142 6.33 11.48 40.22
CA THR A 142 6.12 10.22 39.50
C THR A 142 7.01 10.16 38.27
N PRO A 143 7.56 8.97 37.94
CA PRO A 143 8.18 8.77 36.64
C PRO A 143 7.13 8.91 35.54
N GLY A 144 7.59 9.12 34.31
CA GLY A 144 6.74 9.03 33.13
C GLY A 144 6.26 7.59 32.92
N ALA A 145 5.07 7.45 32.34
CA ALA A 145 4.55 6.15 31.97
C ALA A 145 5.27 5.63 30.72
N GLU A 146 5.44 4.31 30.62
CA GLU A 146 5.98 3.67 29.42
C GLU A 146 5.04 3.85 28.23
N GLY A 147 5.61 4.07 27.04
CA GLY A 147 4.88 4.07 25.78
C GLY A 147 4.52 2.66 25.35
N GLU A 148 3.41 2.52 24.63
CA GLU A 148 3.00 1.21 24.12
C GLU A 148 4.00 0.67 23.08
N ARG A 149 4.19 -0.65 23.12
CA ARG A 149 5.05 -1.38 22.17
C ARG A 149 4.25 -2.55 21.63
N ARG A 150 4.15 -2.67 20.31
CA ARG A 150 3.36 -3.73 19.66
C ARG A 150 4.08 -4.25 18.43
N ASN A 151 3.96 -5.56 18.21
CA ASN A 151 4.22 -6.16 16.92
C ASN A 151 2.92 -6.13 16.12
N LEU A 152 2.96 -5.58 14.91
CA LEU A 152 1.77 -5.41 14.08
C LEU A 152 1.91 -6.21 12.79
N GLU A 153 0.82 -6.85 12.40
CA GLU A 153 0.63 -7.45 11.08
C GLU A 153 -0.38 -6.61 10.30
N MET A 154 0.08 -6.06 9.17
CA MET A 154 -0.71 -5.25 8.27
C MET A 154 -1.07 -6.07 7.04
N GLU A 155 -2.33 -6.02 6.63
CA GLU A 155 -2.89 -6.75 5.50
C GLU A 155 -3.71 -5.80 4.62
N LEU A 156 -3.40 -5.71 3.33
CA LEU A 156 -4.13 -4.87 2.38
C LEU A 156 -5.21 -5.69 1.67
N ARG A 157 -6.49 -5.34 1.87
CA ARG A 157 -7.63 -6.04 1.25
C ARG A 157 -7.84 -5.74 -0.25
N VAL A 158 -7.07 -4.83 -0.84
CA VAL A 158 -7.23 -4.39 -2.25
C VAL A 158 -6.16 -5.02 -3.13
N LEU A 159 -6.60 -5.76 -4.16
CA LEU A 159 -5.74 -6.72 -4.86
C LEU A 159 -5.05 -6.20 -6.14
N ALA A 160 -5.64 -5.25 -6.88
CA ALA A 160 -5.05 -4.80 -8.15
C ALA A 160 -5.57 -3.44 -8.63
N ASP A 161 -4.65 -2.60 -9.12
CA ASP A 161 -4.96 -1.36 -9.84
C ASP A 161 -5.24 -1.63 -11.33
N VAL A 162 -4.54 -2.61 -11.89
CA VAL A 162 -4.53 -2.91 -13.33
C VAL A 162 -4.75 -4.40 -13.56
N GLY A 163 -5.67 -4.76 -14.46
CA GLY A 163 -5.92 -6.15 -14.85
C GLY A 163 -5.35 -6.47 -16.24
N LEU A 164 -4.72 -7.62 -16.40
CA LEU A 164 -4.29 -8.14 -17.71
C LEU A 164 -5.32 -9.11 -18.28
N ALA A 165 -5.78 -8.85 -19.50
CA ALA A 165 -6.66 -9.73 -20.27
C ALA A 165 -5.96 -10.13 -21.58
N GLY A 166 -5.96 -11.42 -21.91
CA GLY A 166 -5.23 -11.92 -23.08
C GLY A 166 -5.29 -13.45 -23.16
N MET A 167 -5.02 -13.98 -24.35
CA MET A 167 -4.94 -15.42 -24.59
C MET A 167 -3.86 -16.08 -23.70
N PRO A 168 -3.93 -17.39 -23.40
CA PRO A 168 -2.96 -18.07 -22.53
C PRO A 168 -1.51 -17.87 -22.98
N ASN A 169 -1.27 -17.84 -24.29
CA ASN A 169 0.07 -17.70 -24.88
C ASN A 169 0.45 -16.26 -25.25
N ALA A 170 -0.37 -15.27 -24.91
CA ALA A 170 -0.09 -13.85 -25.17
C ALA A 170 1.08 -13.29 -24.34
N GLY A 171 1.62 -14.07 -23.39
CA GLY A 171 2.76 -13.69 -22.56
C GLY A 171 2.40 -12.84 -21.34
N LYS A 172 1.18 -12.98 -20.79
CA LYS A 172 0.70 -12.25 -19.61
C LYS A 172 1.63 -12.40 -18.41
N SER A 173 1.89 -13.64 -17.99
CA SER A 173 2.76 -13.91 -16.83
C SER A 173 4.22 -13.47 -17.09
N THR A 174 4.67 -13.51 -18.34
CA THR A 174 6.00 -12.98 -18.73
C THR A 174 6.05 -11.47 -18.56
N LEU A 175 5.00 -10.75 -19.00
CA LEU A 175 4.91 -9.31 -18.81
C LEU A 175 4.92 -8.96 -17.32
N VAL A 176 4.09 -9.61 -16.50
CA VAL A 176 4.07 -9.41 -15.03
C VAL A 176 5.45 -9.61 -14.43
N ARG A 177 6.19 -10.65 -14.82
CA ARG A 177 7.57 -10.90 -14.35
C ARG A 177 8.55 -9.84 -14.78
N ALA A 178 8.42 -9.32 -16.00
CA ALA A 178 9.33 -8.31 -16.53
C ALA A 178 9.15 -6.93 -15.87
N VAL A 179 7.92 -6.56 -15.52
CA VAL A 179 7.61 -5.23 -14.96
C VAL A 179 7.60 -5.19 -13.43
N SER A 180 7.56 -6.35 -12.77
CA SER A 180 7.45 -6.42 -11.32
C SER A 180 8.80 -6.18 -10.64
N ALA A 181 8.83 -5.24 -9.70
CA ALA A 181 10.01 -4.91 -8.87
C ALA A 181 10.34 -6.02 -7.85
N ALA A 182 9.39 -6.91 -7.58
CA ALA A 182 9.57 -8.12 -6.78
C ALA A 182 9.26 -9.36 -7.62
N ARG A 183 9.78 -10.55 -7.23
CA ARG A 183 9.36 -11.81 -7.89
C ARG A 183 7.83 -11.93 -7.81
N PRO A 184 7.11 -12.03 -8.94
CA PRO A 184 5.67 -12.22 -8.93
C PRO A 184 5.32 -13.45 -8.12
N LYS A 185 4.36 -13.29 -7.20
CA LYS A 185 3.90 -14.38 -6.37
C LYS A 185 2.56 -14.86 -6.87
N VAL A 186 2.44 -16.18 -6.88
CA VAL A 186 1.19 -16.89 -7.12
C VAL A 186 0.35 -16.72 -5.87
N ALA A 187 -0.85 -16.19 -6.04
CA ALA A 187 -1.70 -15.83 -4.93
C ALA A 187 -2.75 -16.91 -4.64
N ASP A 188 -2.67 -17.54 -3.47
CA ASP A 188 -3.57 -18.62 -3.06
C ASP A 188 -4.73 -18.04 -2.23
N TYR A 189 -5.64 -17.31 -2.86
CA TYR A 189 -6.82 -16.80 -2.16
C TYR A 189 -7.82 -17.95 -1.90
N PRO A 190 -8.51 -17.96 -0.74
CA PRO A 190 -9.45 -19.04 -0.38
C PRO A 190 -10.66 -19.16 -1.32
N PHE A 191 -10.82 -18.22 -2.25
CA PHE A 191 -11.90 -18.16 -3.25
C PHE A 191 -11.42 -18.34 -4.70
N THR A 192 -10.15 -18.66 -4.95
CA THR A 192 -9.61 -18.87 -6.30
C THR A 192 -9.27 -20.34 -6.55
N THR A 193 -9.79 -20.92 -7.63
CA THR A 193 -9.37 -22.25 -8.13
C THR A 193 -8.14 -22.16 -9.02
N LEU A 194 -7.89 -21.00 -9.63
CA LEU A 194 -6.69 -20.67 -10.40
C LEU A 194 -6.00 -19.50 -9.72
N ASN A 195 -4.78 -19.73 -9.24
CA ASN A 195 -4.03 -18.72 -8.49
C ASN A 195 -3.55 -17.61 -9.43
N PRO A 196 -4.05 -16.36 -9.29
CA PRO A 196 -3.63 -15.27 -10.15
C PRO A 196 -2.16 -14.91 -9.92
N SER A 197 -1.48 -14.55 -11.00
CA SER A 197 -0.13 -13.97 -10.94
C SER A 197 -0.25 -12.48 -10.66
N LEU A 198 0.25 -12.05 -9.50
CA LEU A 198 0.30 -10.64 -9.11
C LEU A 198 1.72 -10.10 -9.18
N GLY A 199 1.88 -8.90 -9.71
CA GLY A 199 3.14 -8.17 -9.78
C GLY A 199 3.00 -6.75 -9.27
N VAL A 200 4.00 -6.29 -8.52
CA VAL A 200 4.08 -4.91 -8.04
C VAL A 200 5.03 -4.15 -8.94
N VAL A 201 4.51 -3.15 -9.64
CA VAL A 201 5.32 -2.28 -10.49
C VAL A 201 5.71 -1.05 -9.69
N ARG A 202 7.02 -0.80 -9.59
CA ARG A 202 7.57 0.43 -9.01
C ARG A 202 8.06 1.32 -10.14
N VAL A 203 7.45 2.49 -10.29
CA VAL A 203 7.83 3.51 -11.27
C VAL A 203 8.85 4.49 -10.67
N ASP A 204 8.67 4.85 -9.39
CA ASP A 204 9.57 5.74 -8.64
C ASP A 204 9.54 5.42 -7.13
N MET A 205 10.27 6.17 -6.30
CA MET A 205 10.38 5.92 -4.85
C MET A 205 9.02 5.84 -4.15
N ASN A 206 8.06 6.70 -4.54
CA ASN A 206 6.72 6.78 -3.96
C ASN A 206 5.59 6.47 -4.97
N ARG A 207 5.93 5.93 -6.14
CA ARG A 207 4.97 5.64 -7.22
C ARG A 207 4.99 4.16 -7.55
N SER A 208 3.97 3.45 -7.09
CA SER A 208 3.79 2.02 -7.35
C SER A 208 2.35 1.69 -7.67
N PHE A 209 2.12 0.57 -8.36
CA PHE A 209 0.79 0.04 -8.61
C PHE A 209 0.84 -1.49 -8.73
N VAL A 210 -0.30 -2.14 -8.53
CA VAL A 210 -0.40 -3.61 -8.60
C VAL A 210 -1.05 -4.04 -9.91
N ILE A 211 -0.38 -4.93 -10.64
CA ILE A 211 -0.90 -5.61 -11.81
C ILE A 211 -1.34 -7.01 -11.41
N ALA A 212 -2.57 -7.37 -11.77
CA ALA A 212 -3.07 -8.74 -11.71
C ALA A 212 -3.24 -9.33 -13.09
N ASP A 213 -2.72 -10.53 -13.28
CA ASP A 213 -3.20 -11.40 -14.35
C ASP A 213 -4.64 -11.83 -14.03
N ILE A 214 -5.54 -11.73 -15.01
CA ILE A 214 -6.90 -12.26 -14.93
C ILE A 214 -6.85 -13.70 -15.46
N PRO A 215 -6.82 -14.72 -14.59
CA PRO A 215 -6.85 -16.11 -15.04
C PRO A 215 -8.24 -16.43 -15.60
N GLY A 216 -8.32 -17.38 -16.53
CA GLY A 216 -9.60 -18.03 -16.87
C GLY A 216 -10.61 -17.18 -17.66
N LEU A 217 -10.17 -16.12 -18.34
CA LEU A 217 -10.96 -15.49 -19.40
C LEU A 217 -10.90 -16.26 -20.73
N ILE A 218 -10.46 -17.52 -20.77
CA ILE A 218 -10.69 -18.43 -21.90
C ILE A 218 -10.78 -19.85 -21.28
N GLU A 219 -11.88 -20.55 -21.54
CA GLU A 219 -12.24 -21.92 -21.11
C GLU A 219 -12.54 -22.11 -19.60
N GLY A 220 -13.83 -22.15 -19.24
CA GLY A 220 -14.31 -22.75 -17.99
C GLY A 220 -14.93 -21.81 -16.94
N ALA A 221 -14.76 -20.49 -17.04
CA ALA A 221 -15.32 -19.56 -16.05
C ALA A 221 -16.85 -19.32 -16.18
N ALA A 222 -17.47 -19.74 -17.29
CA ALA A 222 -18.90 -19.56 -17.52
C ALA A 222 -19.77 -20.69 -16.90
N GLU A 223 -19.20 -21.86 -16.59
CA GLU A 223 -19.97 -23.04 -16.14
C GLU A 223 -19.66 -23.49 -14.69
N GLY A 224 -18.67 -22.90 -14.01
CA GLY A 224 -18.19 -23.38 -12.70
C GLY A 224 -18.46 -22.45 -11.50
N ALA A 225 -19.46 -22.79 -10.70
CA ALA A 225 -19.53 -22.64 -9.23
C ALA A 225 -19.05 -21.33 -8.58
N GLY A 226 -19.83 -20.22 -8.65
CA GLY A 226 -19.94 -19.15 -7.63
C GLY A 226 -18.71 -18.34 -7.16
N LEU A 227 -17.48 -18.82 -7.38
CA LEU A 227 -16.20 -18.35 -6.86
C LEU A 227 -15.55 -17.31 -7.78
N GLY A 228 -15.78 -17.43 -9.10
CA GLY A 228 -15.38 -16.42 -10.08
C GLY A 228 -16.02 -15.05 -9.83
N HIS A 229 -17.24 -15.01 -9.28
CA HIS A 229 -17.96 -13.75 -9.04
C HIS A 229 -17.31 -12.88 -7.94
N GLN A 230 -16.69 -13.49 -6.93
CA GLN A 230 -15.94 -12.75 -5.90
C GLN A 230 -14.62 -12.21 -6.45
N PHE A 231 -13.83 -13.01 -7.18
CA PHE A 231 -12.62 -12.53 -7.85
C PHE A 231 -12.92 -11.39 -8.84
N LEU A 232 -14.02 -11.51 -9.59
CA LEU A 232 -14.48 -10.48 -10.52
C LEU A 232 -14.93 -9.20 -9.81
N ARG A 233 -15.55 -9.27 -8.63
CA ARG A 233 -15.83 -8.10 -7.79
C ARG A 233 -14.54 -7.36 -7.38
N HIS A 234 -13.45 -8.09 -7.18
CA HIS A 234 -12.14 -7.47 -6.95
C HIS A 234 -11.57 -6.85 -8.24
N LEU A 235 -11.74 -7.52 -9.39
CA LEU A 235 -11.38 -6.94 -10.70
C LEU A 235 -12.25 -5.74 -11.09
N GLN A 236 -13.48 -5.62 -10.60
CA GLN A 236 -14.31 -4.42 -10.75
C GLN A 236 -13.68 -3.20 -10.06
N ARG A 237 -12.72 -3.36 -9.16
CA ARG A 237 -11.97 -2.25 -8.56
C ARG A 237 -10.72 -1.83 -9.35
N THR A 238 -10.28 -2.61 -10.35
CA THR A 238 -9.21 -2.17 -11.26
C THR A 238 -9.61 -0.90 -12.00
N LYS A 239 -8.69 0.03 -12.19
CA LYS A 239 -8.95 1.29 -12.89
C LYS A 239 -8.70 1.17 -14.40
N LEU A 240 -7.88 0.18 -14.79
CA LEU A 240 -7.43 -0.03 -16.16
C LEU A 240 -7.35 -1.53 -16.50
N ILE A 241 -7.76 -1.88 -17.72
CA ILE A 241 -7.54 -3.22 -18.29
C ILE A 241 -6.53 -3.13 -19.42
N LEU A 242 -5.46 -3.92 -19.35
CA LEU A 242 -4.51 -4.11 -20.43
C LEU A 242 -4.89 -5.34 -21.23
N GLN A 243 -5.24 -5.14 -22.49
CA GLN A 243 -5.54 -6.19 -23.42
C GLN A 243 -4.26 -6.62 -24.15
N LEU A 244 -3.68 -7.73 -23.73
CA LEU A 244 -2.50 -8.33 -24.34
C LEU A 244 -2.89 -9.17 -25.55
N VAL A 245 -2.23 -8.91 -26.66
CA VAL A 245 -2.37 -9.66 -27.91
C VAL A 245 -0.99 -10.12 -28.35
N ASP A 246 -0.90 -11.38 -28.76
CA ASP A 246 0.30 -11.91 -29.40
C ASP A 246 0.43 -11.31 -30.81
N PHE A 247 1.44 -10.47 -31.02
CA PHE A 247 1.58 -9.75 -32.28
C PHE A 247 2.32 -10.57 -33.35
N ALA A 248 3.02 -11.62 -32.94
CA ALA A 248 3.75 -12.53 -33.82
C ALA A 248 3.45 -13.98 -33.40
N PRO A 249 2.20 -14.45 -33.61
CA PRO A 249 1.87 -15.85 -33.35
C PRO A 249 2.73 -16.76 -34.24
N PHE A 250 3.20 -17.87 -33.67
CA PHE A 250 3.96 -18.89 -34.41
C PHE A 250 3.10 -19.66 -35.40
N ASP A 251 1.78 -19.71 -35.18
CA ASP A 251 0.81 -20.36 -36.06
C ASP A 251 0.17 -19.32 -36.98
N GLU A 252 0.36 -19.49 -38.30
CA GLU A 252 -0.19 -18.61 -39.33
C GLU A 252 -1.73 -18.66 -39.40
N ALA A 253 -2.37 -19.71 -38.85
CA ALA A 253 -3.82 -19.81 -38.77
C ALA A 253 -4.44 -18.88 -37.71
N VAL A 254 -3.64 -18.38 -36.78
CA VAL A 254 -4.10 -17.48 -35.71
C VAL A 254 -4.14 -16.04 -36.23
N ASP A 255 -5.34 -15.47 -36.37
CA ASP A 255 -5.51 -14.03 -36.67
C ASP A 255 -5.58 -13.24 -35.35
N PRO A 256 -4.56 -12.44 -35.00
CA PRO A 256 -4.54 -11.67 -33.75
C PRO A 256 -5.72 -10.68 -33.66
N ALA A 257 -6.30 -10.29 -34.80
CA ALA A 257 -7.45 -9.39 -34.83
C ALA A 257 -8.73 -10.09 -34.37
N LYS A 258 -8.84 -11.41 -34.61
CA LYS A 258 -9.94 -12.22 -34.10
C LYS A 258 -9.79 -12.45 -32.61
N GLU A 259 -8.58 -12.76 -32.13
CA GLU A 259 -8.30 -12.91 -30.69
C GLU A 259 -8.63 -11.62 -29.92
N ALA A 260 -8.21 -10.48 -30.44
CA ALA A 260 -8.49 -9.18 -29.81
C ALA A 260 -10.01 -8.91 -29.70
N ARG A 261 -10.78 -9.29 -30.72
CA ARG A 261 -12.25 -9.17 -30.69
C ARG A 261 -12.89 -10.20 -29.76
N ALA A 262 -12.38 -11.43 -29.72
CA ALA A 262 -12.85 -12.48 -28.83
C ALA A 262 -12.72 -12.06 -27.36
N ILE A 263 -11.53 -11.59 -26.94
CA ILE A 263 -11.29 -11.07 -25.58
C ILE A 263 -12.28 -9.94 -25.24
N ALA A 264 -12.55 -9.05 -26.20
CA ALA A 264 -13.48 -7.94 -25.98
C ALA A 264 -14.93 -8.40 -25.80
N GLN A 265 -15.38 -9.38 -26.59
CA GLN A 265 -16.70 -9.97 -26.46
C GLN A 265 -16.84 -10.78 -25.18
N GLU A 266 -15.77 -11.44 -24.77
CA GLU A 266 -15.74 -12.25 -23.57
C GLU A 266 -15.84 -11.39 -22.31
N LEU A 267 -15.03 -10.33 -22.21
CA LEU A 267 -15.18 -9.31 -21.17
C LEU A 267 -16.61 -8.78 -21.08
N LYS A 268 -17.29 -8.59 -22.23
CA LYS A 268 -18.68 -8.14 -22.29
C LYS A 268 -19.69 -9.20 -21.82
N LYS A 269 -19.47 -10.47 -22.16
CA LYS A 269 -20.32 -11.60 -21.74
C LYS A 269 -20.25 -11.82 -20.24
N TYR A 270 -19.06 -11.66 -19.65
CA TYR A 270 -18.86 -11.88 -18.23
C TYR A 270 -19.34 -10.71 -17.35
N ASP A 271 -18.95 -9.46 -17.68
CA ASP A 271 -19.32 -8.29 -16.87
C ASP A 271 -19.42 -7.00 -17.72
N PRO A 272 -20.62 -6.41 -17.88
CA PRO A 272 -20.79 -5.16 -18.62
C PRO A 272 -20.04 -3.96 -18.03
N GLY A 273 -19.84 -3.92 -16.71
CA GLY A 273 -19.07 -2.89 -16.02
C GLY A 273 -17.58 -2.98 -16.32
N LEU A 274 -17.02 -4.19 -16.38
CA LEU A 274 -15.62 -4.43 -16.77
C LEU A 274 -15.37 -4.05 -18.24
N HIS A 275 -16.32 -4.33 -19.13
CA HIS A 275 -16.25 -3.94 -20.54
C HIS A 275 -16.25 -2.42 -20.76
N ARG A 276 -16.92 -1.66 -19.89
CA ARG A 276 -16.97 -0.19 -19.96
C ARG A 276 -15.70 0.49 -19.46
N LYS A 277 -14.81 -0.25 -18.81
CA LYS A 277 -13.58 0.34 -18.27
C LYS A 277 -12.65 0.83 -19.37
N PRO A 278 -11.81 1.83 -19.05
CA PRO A 278 -10.67 2.19 -19.89
C PRO A 278 -9.83 0.95 -20.19
N ARG A 279 -9.54 0.76 -21.47
CA ARG A 279 -8.82 -0.41 -21.96
C ARG A 279 -7.71 0.01 -22.91
N TRP A 280 -6.51 -0.49 -22.68
CA TRP A 280 -5.34 -0.25 -23.52
C TRP A 280 -4.93 -1.52 -24.23
N LEU A 281 -4.48 -1.39 -25.46
CA LEU A 281 -4.01 -2.52 -26.25
C LEU A 281 -2.50 -2.67 -26.07
N VAL A 282 -2.03 -3.88 -25.77
CA VAL A 282 -0.61 -4.18 -25.61
C VAL A 282 -0.25 -5.28 -26.61
N LEU A 283 0.50 -4.91 -27.65
CA LEU A 283 1.00 -5.81 -28.67
C LEU A 283 2.32 -6.40 -28.17
N ASN A 284 2.30 -7.65 -27.71
CA ASN A 284 3.46 -8.33 -27.14
C ASN A 284 4.21 -9.14 -28.21
N LYS A 285 5.45 -9.56 -27.89
CA LYS A 285 6.37 -10.30 -28.77
C LYS A 285 6.82 -9.51 -30.00
N ALA A 286 6.91 -8.17 -29.88
CA ALA A 286 7.41 -7.32 -30.94
C ALA A 286 8.85 -7.67 -31.37
N ASP A 287 9.62 -8.33 -30.51
CA ASP A 287 11.00 -8.74 -30.76
C ASP A 287 11.17 -9.76 -31.89
N LEU A 288 10.11 -10.50 -32.25
CA LEU A 288 10.11 -11.48 -33.33
C LEU A 288 9.95 -10.86 -34.73
N LEU A 289 9.64 -9.57 -34.81
CA LEU A 289 9.46 -8.85 -36.07
C LEU A 289 10.69 -8.00 -36.37
N ASP A 290 10.90 -7.64 -37.64
CA ASP A 290 11.98 -6.72 -37.98
C ASP A 290 11.66 -5.28 -37.56
N SER A 291 12.66 -4.58 -37.03
CA SER A 291 12.56 -3.23 -36.46
C SER A 291 11.93 -2.21 -37.43
N ALA A 292 12.22 -2.33 -38.72
CA ALA A 292 11.71 -1.43 -39.76
C ALA A 292 10.21 -1.62 -40.06
N GLU A 293 9.64 -2.80 -39.80
CA GLU A 293 8.26 -3.14 -40.18
C GLU A 293 7.30 -3.21 -38.99
N ARG A 294 7.81 -3.33 -37.75
CA ARG A 294 7.02 -3.43 -36.51
C ARG A 294 5.94 -2.34 -36.42
N ASP A 295 6.33 -1.08 -36.56
CA ASP A 295 5.41 0.06 -36.41
C ASP A 295 4.37 0.13 -37.51
N LYS A 296 4.76 -0.16 -38.75
CA LYS A 296 3.86 -0.16 -39.91
C LYS A 296 2.80 -1.25 -39.76
N ARG A 297 3.22 -2.46 -39.38
CA ARG A 297 2.33 -3.59 -39.13
C ARG A 297 1.40 -3.32 -37.93
N ALA A 298 1.91 -2.68 -36.87
CA ALA A 298 1.11 -2.36 -35.68
C ALA A 298 0.03 -1.33 -36.00
N ARG A 299 0.37 -0.27 -36.75
CA ARG A 299 -0.61 0.73 -37.21
C ARG A 299 -1.67 0.10 -38.12
N ALA A 300 -1.26 -0.79 -39.04
CA ALA A 300 -2.20 -1.52 -39.89
C ALA A 300 -3.15 -2.41 -39.06
N PHE A 301 -2.61 -3.08 -38.03
CA PHE A 301 -3.40 -3.90 -37.11
C PHE A 301 -4.43 -3.06 -36.35
N VAL A 302 -4.01 -1.98 -35.70
CA VAL A 302 -4.87 -1.04 -34.96
C VAL A 302 -5.99 -0.51 -35.86
N LYS A 303 -5.68 -0.20 -37.12
CA LYS A 303 -6.68 0.22 -38.12
C LYS A 303 -7.65 -0.92 -38.48
N LYS A 304 -7.16 -2.15 -38.67
CA LYS A 304 -7.99 -3.35 -38.97
C LYS A 304 -9.00 -3.66 -37.86
N ILE A 305 -8.63 -3.44 -36.59
CA ILE A 305 -9.54 -3.64 -35.45
C ILE A 305 -10.34 -2.40 -35.05
N ALA A 306 -10.15 -1.27 -35.76
CA ALA A 306 -10.78 0.02 -35.49
C ALA A 306 -10.62 0.48 -34.01
N TRP A 307 -9.44 0.25 -33.44
CA TRP A 307 -9.15 0.60 -32.05
C TRP A 307 -8.94 2.10 -31.88
N LYS A 308 -9.62 2.69 -30.89
CA LYS A 308 -9.60 4.14 -30.61
C LYS A 308 -8.85 4.52 -29.34
N GLY A 309 -8.44 3.54 -28.53
CA GLY A 309 -7.73 3.77 -27.27
C GLY A 309 -6.22 3.81 -27.45
N PRO A 310 -5.47 4.08 -26.36
CA PRO A 310 -4.03 3.91 -26.33
C PRO A 310 -3.61 2.48 -26.69
N TRP A 311 -2.47 2.36 -27.36
CA TRP A 311 -1.86 1.09 -27.70
C TRP A 311 -0.34 1.18 -27.56
N PHE A 312 0.28 0.07 -27.16
CA PHE A 312 1.73 -0.02 -26.90
C PHE A 312 2.30 -1.26 -27.56
N LEU A 313 3.51 -1.15 -28.09
CA LEU A 313 4.33 -2.28 -28.52
C LEU A 313 5.29 -2.63 -27.40
N VAL A 314 5.32 -3.91 -27.01
CA VAL A 314 6.23 -4.39 -25.97
C VAL A 314 6.88 -5.70 -26.36
N SER A 315 8.08 -5.92 -25.86
CA SER A 315 8.66 -7.26 -25.73
C SER A 315 8.82 -7.56 -24.24
N ALA A 316 7.92 -8.36 -23.69
CA ALA A 316 8.00 -8.78 -22.29
C ALA A 316 9.30 -9.55 -21.99
N VAL A 317 9.85 -10.27 -22.97
CA VAL A 317 11.09 -11.07 -22.79
C VAL A 317 12.33 -10.19 -22.79
N LYS A 318 12.42 -9.20 -23.70
CA LYS A 318 13.57 -8.29 -23.78
C LYS A 318 13.46 -7.07 -22.87
N GLY A 319 12.27 -6.80 -22.31
CA GLY A 319 11.98 -5.59 -21.54
C GLY A 319 11.81 -4.32 -22.40
N GLU A 320 11.78 -4.44 -23.73
CA GLU A 320 11.57 -3.31 -24.64
C GLU A 320 10.13 -2.78 -24.53
N GLY A 321 9.96 -1.46 -24.45
CA GLY A 321 8.65 -0.78 -24.38
C GLY A 321 7.89 -0.95 -23.04
N THR A 322 8.35 -1.83 -22.14
CA THR A 322 7.65 -2.08 -20.87
C THR A 322 7.74 -0.90 -19.90
N ARG A 323 8.86 -0.17 -19.92
CA ARG A 323 9.07 1.02 -19.07
C ARG A 323 8.13 2.16 -19.45
N GLU A 324 8.01 2.45 -20.74
CA GLU A 324 7.09 3.47 -21.29
C GLU A 324 5.63 3.12 -20.96
N LEU A 325 5.25 1.85 -21.14
CA LEU A 325 3.94 1.34 -20.73
C LEU A 325 3.69 1.59 -19.22
N CYS A 326 4.64 1.25 -18.35
CA CYS A 326 4.48 1.45 -16.91
C CYS A 326 4.35 2.93 -16.50
N PHE A 327 5.12 3.81 -17.13
CA PHE A 327 4.99 5.26 -16.89
C PHE A 327 3.63 5.79 -17.31
N ALA A 328 3.17 5.44 -18.52
CA ALA A 328 1.87 5.85 -19.01
C ALA A 328 0.74 5.35 -18.11
N ILE A 329 0.81 4.09 -17.67
CA ILE A 329 -0.16 3.51 -16.73
C ILE A 329 -0.20 4.33 -15.43
N MET A 330 0.95 4.65 -14.85
CA MET A 330 1.00 5.40 -13.60
C MET A 330 0.39 6.80 -13.75
N GLU A 331 0.70 7.51 -14.83
CA GLU A 331 0.09 8.82 -15.14
C GLU A 331 -1.43 8.71 -15.29
N PHE A 332 -1.91 7.66 -15.96
CA PHE A 332 -3.35 7.41 -16.10
C PHE A 332 -4.02 7.14 -14.75
N LEU A 333 -3.41 6.33 -13.90
CA LEU A 333 -3.92 6.02 -12.56
C LEU A 333 -3.96 7.26 -11.66
N GLU A 334 -2.96 8.15 -11.78
CA GLU A 334 -2.91 9.42 -11.06
C GLU A 334 -3.96 10.41 -11.57
N ALA A 335 -4.13 10.53 -12.89
CA ALA A 335 -5.18 11.37 -13.47
C ALA A 335 -6.57 10.92 -13.01
N LYS A 336 -6.81 9.60 -12.95
CA LYS A 336 -8.05 9.02 -12.43
C LYS A 336 -8.25 9.18 -10.91
N ARG A 337 -7.20 9.49 -10.15
CA ARG A 337 -7.31 9.82 -8.72
C ARG A 337 -7.69 11.28 -8.49
N ARG A 338 -7.29 12.18 -9.39
CA ARG A 338 -7.55 13.62 -9.27
C ARG A 338 -8.94 14.04 -9.76
N ALA A 339 -9.60 13.18 -10.54
CA ALA A 339 -10.93 13.40 -11.12
C ALA A 339 -12.01 12.67 -10.31
#